data_AF-A0A259ELE2-F1
#
_entry.id   AF-A0A259ELE2-F1
#
_cell.length_a   1.000
_cell.length_b   1.000
_cell.length_c   1.000
_cell.angle_alpha   90.00
_cell.angle_beta   90.00
_cell.angle_gamma   90.00
#
_symmetry.space_group_name_H-M   'P 1'
#
loop_
_entity.id
_entity.type
_entity.pdbx_description
1 polymer ?
#
loop_
_entity_poly.entity_id
_entity_poly.type
_entity_poly.pdbx_seq_one_letter_code
_entity_poly.pdbx_strand_id
1 'polypeptide(L)'
;MEYHEISVWIPAITGLAGAFIGAVSSFIPNLITEYFRRKQESRQLKESLIAEIAAMMEIAELRKYRQGLRDVCTKLENSPKSTLFTFPVGIPNHYSRIYQANANRIGIIDPKTAIDIVTFHHLIDAVVQDVNPGGPLADGCDLDGYQEALAILDKAYGIATKLICRT
;
A
#
# COMPACT_ATOMS: atom_id res chain seq x y z
N MET A 1 16.21 -37.07 64.71
CA MET A 1 15.08 -36.19 64.33
C MET A 1 15.49 -35.36 63.11
N GLU A 2 15.84 -36.01 61.99
CA GLU A 2 16.44 -35.31 60.83
C GLU A 2 15.75 -35.68 59.49
N TYR A 3 15.00 -36.79 59.47
CA TYR A 3 14.28 -37.26 58.28
C TYR A 3 12.99 -36.49 57.97
N HIS A 4 12.43 -35.74 58.94
CA HIS A 4 11.16 -35.06 58.74
C HIS A 4 11.32 -33.75 57.95
N GLU A 5 12.44 -33.04 58.12
CA GLU A 5 12.70 -31.78 57.40
C GLU A 5 12.88 -32.02 55.90
N ILE A 6 13.63 -33.06 55.50
CA ILE A 6 13.89 -33.38 54.08
C ILE A 6 12.58 -33.66 53.31
N SER A 7 11.57 -34.22 53.97
CA SER A 7 10.27 -34.57 53.34
C SER A 7 9.40 -33.37 52.98
N VAL A 8 9.59 -32.22 53.64
CA VAL A 8 8.76 -31.01 53.44
C VAL A 8 9.33 -30.11 52.34
N TRP A 9 10.65 -30.13 52.13
CA TRP A 9 11.31 -29.32 51.10
C TRP A 9 11.14 -29.88 49.67
N ILE A 10 11.04 -31.20 49.50
CA ILE A 10 10.87 -31.82 48.17
C ILE A 10 9.55 -31.35 47.51
N PRO A 11 8.37 -31.43 48.16
CA PRO A 11 7.13 -30.93 47.58
C PRO A 11 7.15 -29.43 47.28
N ALA A 12 7.79 -28.62 48.14
CA ALA A 12 7.90 -27.18 47.94
C ALA A 12 8.75 -26.84 46.70
N ILE A 13 9.91 -27.50 46.53
CA ILE A 13 10.78 -27.33 45.37
C ILE A 13 10.08 -27.84 44.10
N THR A 14 9.42 -28.99 44.14
CA THR A 14 8.67 -29.53 43.00
C THR A 14 7.50 -28.63 42.61
N GLY A 15 6.76 -28.08 43.58
CA GLY A 15 5.67 -27.14 43.32
C GLY A 15 6.15 -25.85 42.65
N LEU A 16 7.27 -25.28 43.12
CA LEU A 16 7.89 -24.09 42.52
C LEU A 16 8.43 -24.38 41.12
N ALA A 17 9.11 -25.51 40.91
CA ALA A 17 9.61 -25.93 39.60
C ALA A 17 8.46 -26.16 38.61
N GLY A 18 7.38 -26.82 39.04
CA GLY A 18 6.19 -27.04 38.23
C GLY A 18 5.48 -25.74 37.85
N ALA A 19 5.33 -24.80 38.79
CA ALA A 19 4.76 -23.48 38.53
C ALA A 19 5.62 -22.67 37.55
N PHE A 20 6.95 -22.70 37.69
CA PHE A 20 7.88 -22.02 36.79
C PHE A 20 7.82 -22.61 35.37
N ILE A 21 7.90 -23.94 35.24
CA ILE A 21 7.80 -24.63 33.94
C ILE A 21 6.43 -24.36 33.30
N GLY A 22 5.35 -24.38 34.07
CA GLY A 22 4.00 -24.07 33.58
C GLY A 22 3.88 -22.63 33.07
N ALA A 23 4.45 -21.66 33.80
CA ALA A 23 4.47 -20.26 33.39
C ALA A 23 5.28 -20.04 32.11
N VAL A 24 6.48 -20.62 32.01
CA VAL A 24 7.33 -20.55 30.81
C VAL A 24 6.66 -21.22 29.61
N SER A 25 6.05 -22.38 29.82
CA SER A 25 5.32 -23.13 28.77
C SER A 25 4.08 -22.39 28.28
N SER A 26 3.50 -21.50 29.10
CA SER A 26 2.36 -20.68 28.69
C SER A 26 2.77 -19.40 27.96
N PHE A 27 3.98 -18.89 28.21
CA PHE A 27 4.46 -17.62 27.64
C PHE A 27 5.15 -17.77 26.29
N ILE A 28 6.00 -18.79 26.14
CA ILE A 28 6.81 -19.00 24.92
C ILE A 28 5.93 -19.22 23.67
N PRO A 29 4.89 -20.07 23.68
CA PRO A 29 4.05 -20.28 22.51
C PRO A 29 3.36 -19.00 22.07
N ASN A 30 2.87 -18.18 23.01
CA ASN A 30 2.18 -16.92 22.69
C ASN A 30 3.10 -15.93 21.98
N LEU A 31 4.36 -15.80 22.42
CA LEU A 31 5.32 -14.92 21.76
C LEU A 31 5.66 -15.39 20.34
N ILE A 32 5.84 -16.70 20.16
CA ILE A 32 6.14 -17.31 18.87
C ILE A 32 4.95 -17.13 17.92
N THR A 33 3.74 -17.44 18.37
CA THR A 33 2.50 -17.30 17.59
C THR A 33 2.27 -15.85 17.19
N GLU A 34 2.45 -14.90 18.10
CA GLU A 34 2.29 -13.46 17.80
C GLU A 34 3.31 -12.99 16.77
N TYR A 35 4.56 -13.46 16.84
CA TYR A 35 5.58 -13.14 15.84
C TYR A 35 5.21 -13.66 14.45
N PHE A 36 4.81 -14.94 14.34
CA PHE A 36 4.39 -15.51 13.06
C PHE A 36 3.13 -14.84 12.51
N ARG A 37 2.18 -14.53 13.40
CA ARG A 37 0.95 -13.82 13.05
C ARG A 37 1.26 -12.44 12.47
N ARG A 38 2.14 -11.64 13.10
CA ARG A 38 2.56 -10.34 12.55
C ARG A 38 3.21 -10.45 11.18
N LYS A 39 4.06 -11.47 10.98
CA LYS A 39 4.69 -11.72 9.69
C LYS A 39 3.66 -12.09 8.61
N GLN A 40 2.68 -12.92 8.95
CA GLN A 40 1.60 -13.30 8.05
C GLN A 40 0.69 -12.10 7.72
N GLU A 41 0.31 -11.31 8.72
CA GLU A 41 -0.50 -10.09 8.54
C GLU A 41 0.21 -9.09 7.62
N SER A 42 1.52 -8.87 7.84
CA SER A 42 2.34 -8.01 6.98
C SER A 42 2.36 -8.50 5.52
N ARG A 43 2.54 -9.81 5.32
CA ARG A 43 2.55 -10.42 3.99
C ARG A 43 1.20 -10.28 3.29
N GLN A 44 0.11 -10.63 3.97
CA GLN A 44 -1.25 -10.54 3.41
C GLN A 44 -1.63 -9.11 3.05
N LEU A 45 -1.30 -8.15 3.92
CA LEU A 45 -1.56 -6.75 3.63
C LEU A 45 -0.75 -6.28 2.41
N LYS A 46 0.54 -6.60 2.36
CA LYS A 46 1.40 -6.26 1.23
C LYS A 46 0.86 -6.83 -0.10
N GLU A 47 0.52 -8.12 -0.12
CA GLU A 47 0.01 -8.80 -1.31
C GLU A 47 -1.32 -8.21 -1.78
N SER A 48 -2.25 -7.90 -0.86
CA SER A 48 -3.53 -7.29 -1.22
C SER A 48 -3.38 -5.87 -1.80
N LEU A 49 -2.46 -5.06 -1.27
CA LEU A 49 -2.17 -3.73 -1.81
C LEU A 49 -1.50 -3.81 -3.19
N ILE A 50 -0.56 -4.73 -3.39
CA ILE A 50 0.06 -4.92 -4.72
C ILE A 50 -0.97 -5.41 -5.74
N ALA A 51 -1.92 -6.28 -5.34
CA ALA A 51 -3.00 -6.73 -6.21
C ALA A 51 -3.94 -5.57 -6.62
N GLU A 52 -4.27 -4.65 -5.69
CA GLU A 52 -5.04 -3.44 -6.02
C GLU A 52 -4.30 -2.57 -7.04
N ILE A 53 -3.01 -2.31 -6.81
CA ILE A 53 -2.17 -1.54 -7.72
C ILE A 53 -2.17 -2.18 -9.11
N ALA A 54 -1.96 -3.50 -9.19
CA ALA A 54 -1.96 -4.23 -10.46
C ALA A 54 -3.31 -4.08 -11.20
N ALA A 55 -4.43 -4.23 -10.51
CA ALA A 55 -5.76 -4.05 -11.09
C ALA A 55 -5.99 -2.61 -11.58
N MET A 56 -5.53 -1.61 -10.83
CA MET A 56 -5.60 -0.20 -11.25
C MET A 56 -4.81 0.04 -12.54
N MET A 57 -3.59 -0.51 -12.63
CA MET A 57 -2.75 -0.40 -13.83
C MET A 57 -3.40 -1.05 -15.04
N GLU A 58 -3.96 -2.25 -14.86
CA GLU A 58 -4.65 -2.98 -15.92
C GLU A 58 -5.85 -2.18 -16.46
N ILE A 59 -6.67 -1.62 -15.56
CA ILE A 59 -7.80 -0.77 -15.95
C ILE A 59 -7.34 0.49 -16.68
N ALA A 60 -6.29 1.16 -16.19
CA ALA A 60 -5.76 2.37 -16.81
C ALA A 60 -5.22 2.13 -18.22
N GLU A 61 -4.55 0.98 -18.43
CA GLU A 61 -4.07 0.54 -19.74
C GLU A 61 -5.21 0.18 -20.68
N LEU A 62 -6.19 -0.60 -20.23
CA LEU A 62 -7.37 -0.97 -21.04
C LEU A 62 -8.15 0.26 -21.49
N ARG A 63 -8.24 1.29 -20.64
CA ARG A 63 -8.89 2.56 -20.96
C ARG A 63 -7.99 3.54 -21.70
N LYS A 64 -6.72 3.19 -21.92
CA LYS A 64 -5.73 3.99 -22.66
C LYS A 64 -5.52 5.40 -22.09
N TYR A 65 -5.63 5.59 -20.78
CA TYR A 65 -5.53 6.92 -20.18
C TYR A 65 -4.19 7.60 -20.45
N ARG A 66 -3.10 6.83 -20.28
CA ARG A 66 -1.74 7.31 -20.54
C ARG A 66 -1.53 7.69 -22.00
N GLN A 67 -2.05 6.90 -22.93
CA GLN A 67 -1.99 7.23 -24.36
C GLN A 67 -2.85 8.45 -24.68
N GLY A 68 -4.04 8.57 -24.09
CA GLY A 68 -4.90 9.73 -24.27
C GLY A 68 -4.23 11.04 -23.86
N LEU A 69 -3.52 11.07 -22.72
CA LEU A 69 -2.73 12.23 -22.31
C LEU A 69 -1.62 12.55 -23.32
N ARG A 70 -0.89 11.53 -23.82
CA ARG A 70 0.14 11.72 -24.86
C ARG A 70 -0.43 12.32 -26.14
N ASP A 71 -1.58 11.81 -26.59
CA ASP A 71 -2.25 12.28 -27.80
C ASP A 71 -2.68 13.75 -27.66
N VAL A 72 -3.10 14.18 -26.46
CA VAL A 72 -3.43 15.58 -26.19
C VAL A 72 -2.18 16.46 -26.19
N CYS A 73 -1.08 16.04 -25.56
CA CYS A 73 0.19 16.77 -25.64
C CYS A 73 0.61 17.00 -27.09
N THR A 74 0.59 15.96 -27.93
CA THR A 74 0.95 16.07 -29.35
C THR A 74 0.03 17.02 -30.12
N LYS A 75 -1.26 17.07 -29.79
CA LYS A 75 -2.19 18.05 -30.40
C LYS A 75 -1.87 19.47 -29.98
N LEU A 76 -1.60 19.69 -28.70
CA LEU A 76 -1.30 21.01 -28.13
C LEU A 76 0.06 21.55 -28.62
N GLU A 77 1.06 20.69 -28.82
CA GLU A 77 2.36 21.06 -29.42
C GLU A 77 2.23 21.66 -30.82
N ASN A 78 1.23 21.21 -31.59
CA ASN A 78 0.96 21.70 -32.94
C ASN A 78 -0.09 22.82 -32.98
N SER A 79 -0.56 23.28 -31.81
CA SER A 79 -1.61 24.29 -31.68
C SER A 79 -1.03 25.63 -31.20
N PRO A 80 -1.75 26.76 -31.38
CA PRO A 80 -1.35 28.04 -30.77
C PRO A 80 -1.18 27.90 -29.25
N LYS A 81 -0.19 28.58 -28.67
CA LYS A 81 0.16 28.46 -27.24
C LYS A 81 -0.98 28.77 -26.25
N SER A 82 -1.99 29.51 -26.66
CA SER A 82 -3.17 29.84 -25.84
C SER A 82 -4.30 28.81 -25.94
N THR A 83 -4.07 27.68 -26.63
CA THR A 83 -5.08 26.64 -26.80
C THR A 83 -5.23 25.86 -25.50
N LEU A 84 -6.45 25.76 -25.01
CA LEU A 84 -6.80 24.91 -23.88
C LEU A 84 -7.52 23.66 -24.40
N PHE A 85 -7.18 22.51 -23.85
CA PHE A 85 -7.85 21.25 -24.14
C PHE A 85 -8.49 20.68 -22.88
N THR A 86 -9.60 19.96 -23.05
CA THR A 86 -10.32 19.30 -21.94
C THR A 86 -10.23 17.78 -22.10
N PHE A 87 -10.03 17.09 -20.98
CA PHE A 87 -9.92 15.64 -20.88
C PHE A 87 -10.64 15.13 -19.62
N PRO A 88 -11.98 15.28 -19.54
CA PRO A 88 -12.73 14.83 -18.38
C PRO A 88 -12.82 13.30 -18.35
N VAL A 89 -12.44 12.71 -17.21
CA VAL A 89 -12.58 11.27 -16.95
C VAL A 89 -13.33 11.08 -15.64
N GLY A 90 -14.46 10.36 -15.68
CA GLY A 90 -15.21 10.02 -14.48
C GLY A 90 -14.57 8.86 -13.72
N ILE A 91 -13.65 9.16 -12.80
CA ILE A 91 -13.03 8.15 -11.94
C ILE A 91 -13.75 8.12 -10.59
N PRO A 92 -14.31 6.96 -10.17
CA PRO A 92 -15.03 6.88 -8.91
C PRO A 92 -14.10 7.07 -7.71
N ASN A 93 -14.58 7.75 -6.67
CA ASN A 93 -13.83 8.03 -5.43
C ASN A 93 -13.26 6.78 -4.73
N HIS A 94 -13.84 5.62 -5.02
CA HIS A 94 -13.51 4.35 -4.41
C HIS A 94 -12.62 3.48 -5.32
N TYR A 95 -11.75 4.09 -6.11
CA TYR A 95 -10.84 3.34 -6.97
C TYR A 95 -9.71 2.62 -6.20
N SER A 96 -9.42 3.05 -4.96
CA SER A 96 -8.36 2.52 -4.08
C SER A 96 -8.89 2.01 -2.73
N ARG A 97 -9.93 1.16 -2.76
CA ARG A 97 -10.66 0.71 -1.55
C ARG A 97 -9.77 -0.04 -0.56
N ILE A 98 -8.88 -0.91 -1.04
CA ILE A 98 -8.02 -1.75 -0.19
C ILE A 98 -7.00 -0.87 0.52
N TYR A 99 -6.36 0.05 -0.21
CA TYR A 99 -5.45 1.04 0.35
C TYR A 99 -6.14 1.92 1.39
N GLN A 100 -7.27 2.55 1.05
CA GLN A 100 -8.01 3.41 1.97
C GLN A 100 -8.43 2.67 3.25
N ALA A 101 -8.90 1.42 3.12
CA ALA A 101 -9.32 0.60 4.26
C ALA A 101 -8.16 0.17 5.17
N ASN A 102 -6.92 0.20 4.68
CA ASN A 102 -5.75 -0.29 5.43
C ASN A 102 -4.62 0.73 5.59
N ALA A 103 -4.83 2.00 5.23
CA ALA A 103 -3.80 3.03 5.31
C ALA A 103 -3.23 3.18 6.73
N ASN A 104 -4.06 3.01 7.77
CA ASN A 104 -3.64 3.02 9.18
C ASN A 104 -2.74 1.83 9.58
N ARG A 105 -2.72 0.76 8.79
CA ARG A 105 -1.94 -0.46 9.04
C ARG A 105 -0.68 -0.55 8.20
N ILE A 106 -0.41 0.42 7.31
CA ILE A 106 0.71 0.35 6.35
C ILE A 106 2.08 0.16 7.03
N GLY A 107 2.23 0.63 8.27
CA GLY A 107 3.46 0.50 9.06
C GLY A 107 3.86 -0.92 9.43
N ILE A 108 3.01 -1.93 9.22
CA ILE A 108 3.38 -3.35 9.42
C ILE A 108 4.17 -3.93 8.24
N ILE A 109 4.14 -3.28 7.07
CA ILE A 109 4.88 -3.67 5.87
C ILE A 109 6.33 -3.19 5.99
N ASP A 110 7.25 -3.83 5.27
CA ASP A 110 8.62 -3.31 5.18
C ASP A 110 8.64 -1.84 4.69
N PRO A 111 9.49 -0.98 5.28
CA PRO A 111 9.42 0.47 5.01
C PRO A 111 9.57 0.85 3.54
N LYS A 112 10.39 0.12 2.79
CA LYS A 112 10.67 0.43 1.37
C LYS A 112 9.43 0.19 0.51
N THR A 113 8.75 -0.93 0.71
CA THR A 113 7.51 -1.26 0.00
C THR A 113 6.37 -0.34 0.44
N ALA A 114 6.26 -0.03 1.73
CA ALA A 114 5.26 0.91 2.24
C ALA A 114 5.39 2.31 1.59
N ILE A 115 6.62 2.84 1.49
CA ILE A 115 6.88 4.12 0.81
C ILE A 115 6.47 4.06 -0.66
N ASP A 116 6.85 3.00 -1.38
CA ASP A 116 6.49 2.82 -2.79
C ASP A 116 4.95 2.76 -2.97
N ILE A 117 4.22 2.03 -2.12
CA ILE A 117 2.74 1.93 -2.17
C ILE A 117 2.08 3.29 -1.91
N VAL A 118 2.49 4.00 -0.86
CA VAL A 118 1.93 5.31 -0.51
C VAL A 118 2.20 6.33 -1.62
N THR A 119 3.43 6.34 -2.13
CA THR A 119 3.83 7.25 -3.22
C THR A 119 3.01 6.97 -4.48
N PHE A 120 2.80 5.70 -4.84
CA PHE A 120 1.94 5.34 -5.98
C PHE A 120 0.54 5.92 -5.83
N HIS A 121 -0.12 5.71 -4.69
CA HIS A 121 -1.50 6.17 -4.47
C HIS A 121 -1.60 7.69 -4.52
N HIS A 122 -0.65 8.42 -3.92
CA HIS A 122 -0.65 9.89 -3.98
C HIS A 122 -0.43 10.43 -5.40
N LEU A 123 0.41 9.78 -6.22
CA LEU A 123 0.59 10.18 -7.62
C LEU A 123 -0.70 9.94 -8.42
N ILE A 124 -1.40 8.82 -8.18
CA ILE A 124 -2.69 8.56 -8.83
C ILE A 124 -3.76 9.53 -8.33
N ASP A 125 -3.83 9.85 -7.03
CA ASP A 125 -4.78 10.82 -6.48
C ASP A 125 -4.64 12.19 -7.17
N ALA A 126 -3.40 12.66 -7.40
CA ALA A 126 -3.15 13.91 -8.11
C ALA A 126 -3.71 13.87 -9.54
N VAL A 127 -3.39 12.84 -10.31
CA VAL A 127 -3.91 12.68 -11.70
C VAL A 127 -5.44 12.55 -11.71
N VAL A 128 -6.01 11.82 -10.73
CA VAL A 128 -7.46 11.65 -10.60
C VAL A 128 -8.15 12.97 -10.28
N GLN A 129 -7.56 13.80 -9.41
CA GLN A 129 -8.06 15.16 -9.14
C GLN A 129 -8.03 16.02 -10.40
N ASP A 130 -6.99 15.90 -11.21
CA ASP A 130 -6.84 16.73 -12.42
C ASP A 130 -7.89 16.42 -13.49
N VAL A 131 -8.22 15.14 -13.70
CA VAL A 131 -9.14 14.69 -14.75
C VAL A 131 -10.61 14.62 -14.33
N ASN A 132 -10.89 14.65 -13.02
CA ASN A 132 -12.26 14.67 -12.52
C ASN A 132 -12.88 16.08 -12.69
N PRO A 133 -14.22 16.19 -12.74
CA PRO A 133 -14.90 17.49 -12.87
C PRO A 133 -14.45 18.50 -11.81
N GLY A 134 -14.08 19.72 -12.23
CA GLY A 134 -13.50 20.75 -11.36
C GLY A 134 -11.97 20.70 -11.25
N GLY A 135 -11.31 19.74 -11.92
CA GLY A 135 -9.86 19.65 -12.04
C GLY A 135 -9.32 20.37 -13.28
N PRO A 136 -8.02 20.76 -13.30
CA PRO A 136 -7.43 21.49 -14.42
C PRO A 136 -7.59 20.81 -15.78
N LEU A 137 -7.39 19.49 -15.86
CA LEU A 137 -7.51 18.76 -17.11
C LEU A 137 -8.97 18.56 -17.53
N ALA A 138 -9.92 18.53 -16.60
CA ALA A 138 -11.34 18.48 -16.93
C ALA A 138 -11.87 19.84 -17.44
N ASP A 139 -11.45 20.93 -16.82
CA ASP A 139 -11.99 22.28 -17.06
C ASP A 139 -11.28 23.01 -18.22
N GLY A 140 -10.05 22.61 -18.54
CA GLY A 140 -9.27 23.13 -19.66
C GLY A 140 -7.85 23.47 -19.24
N CYS A 141 -6.87 22.78 -19.82
CA CYS A 141 -5.46 22.95 -19.49
C CYS A 141 -4.61 23.19 -20.75
N ASP A 142 -3.48 23.87 -20.57
CA ASP A 142 -2.49 24.08 -21.61
C ASP A 142 -1.48 22.93 -21.69
N LEU A 143 -0.53 23.03 -22.62
CA LEU A 143 0.45 21.97 -22.85
C LEU A 143 1.25 21.61 -21.60
N ASP A 144 1.63 22.61 -20.81
CA ASP A 144 2.49 22.44 -19.64
C ASP A 144 1.78 21.59 -18.57
N GLY A 145 0.50 21.86 -18.30
CA GLY A 145 -0.25 21.05 -17.33
C GLY A 145 -0.53 19.62 -17.82
N TYR A 146 -0.75 19.41 -19.13
CA TYR A 146 -0.84 18.04 -19.67
C TYR A 146 0.50 17.29 -19.58
N GLN A 147 1.62 17.95 -19.81
CA GLN A 147 2.96 17.37 -19.67
C GLN A 147 3.26 17.02 -18.21
N GLU A 148 2.87 17.87 -17.26
CA GLU A 148 3.01 17.61 -15.83
C GLU A 148 2.18 16.39 -15.40
N ALA A 149 0.89 16.36 -15.75
CA ALA A 149 0.01 15.22 -15.43
C ALA A 149 0.53 13.91 -16.04
N LEU A 150 1.04 13.95 -17.29
CA LEU A 150 1.66 12.79 -17.93
C LEU A 150 2.94 12.34 -17.20
N ALA A 151 3.77 13.27 -16.73
CA ALA A 151 4.98 12.95 -15.98
C ALA A 151 4.66 12.32 -14.62
N ILE A 152 3.65 12.83 -13.91
CA ILE A 152 3.14 12.25 -12.66
C ILE A 152 2.64 10.83 -12.90
N LEU A 153 1.84 10.64 -13.97
CA LEU A 153 1.33 9.33 -14.34
C LEU A 153 2.46 8.36 -14.71
N ASP A 154 3.41 8.76 -15.55
CA ASP A 154 4.58 7.96 -15.93
C ASP A 154 5.38 7.51 -14.69
N LYS A 155 5.54 8.40 -13.70
CA LYS A 155 6.19 8.06 -12.43
C LYS A 155 5.39 7.03 -11.63
N ALA A 156 4.06 7.15 -11.56
CA ALA A 156 3.19 6.17 -10.91
C ALA A 156 3.32 4.80 -11.57
N TYR A 157 3.31 4.74 -12.90
CA TYR A 157 3.55 3.53 -13.69
C TYR A 157 4.90 2.86 -13.35
N GLY A 158 5.96 3.66 -13.22
CA GLY A 158 7.29 3.16 -12.86
C GLY A 158 7.31 2.52 -11.47
N ILE A 159 6.65 3.14 -10.48
CA ILE A 159 6.53 2.60 -9.12
C ILE A 159 5.68 1.32 -9.12
N ALA A 160 4.54 1.32 -9.80
CA ALA A 160 3.67 0.14 -9.89
C ALA A 160 4.40 -1.06 -10.50
N THR A 161 5.10 -0.85 -11.62
CA THR A 161 5.89 -1.90 -12.28
C THR A 161 6.94 -2.48 -11.33
N LYS A 162 7.65 -1.60 -10.62
CA LYS A 162 8.64 -1.99 -9.60
C LYS A 162 8.03 -2.79 -8.45
N LEU A 163 6.80 -2.46 -8.02
CA LEU A 163 6.08 -3.18 -6.97
C LEU A 163 5.61 -4.56 -7.43
N ILE A 164 5.03 -4.64 -8.63
CA ILE A 164 4.48 -5.87 -9.19
C ILE A 164 5.60 -6.90 -9.45
N CYS A 165 6.74 -6.48 -10.02
CA CYS A 165 7.88 -7.35 -10.29
C CYS A 165 8.67 -7.82 -9.05
N ARG A 166 8.37 -7.29 -7.85
CA ARG A 166 8.99 -7.74 -6.59
C ARG A 166 8.27 -8.92 -5.93
N THR A 167 7.09 -9.25 -6.44
CA THR A 167 6.23 -10.34 -5.95
C THR A 167 6.65 -11.65 -6.60
#